data_AF-A0A7Y4QZR1-F1
#
_entry.id   AF-A0A7Y4QZR1-F1
#
_cell.length_a   1.000
_cell.length_b   1.000
_cell.length_c   1.000
_cell.angle_alpha   90.00
_cell.angle_beta   90.00
_cell.angle_gamma   90.00
#
_symmetry.space_group_name_H-M   'P 1'
#
loop_
_entity.id
_entity.type
_entity.pdbx_description
1 polymer ?
#
loop_
_entity_poly.entity_id
_entity_poly.type
_entity_poly.pdbx_seq_one_letter_code
_entity_poly.pdbx_strand_id
1 'polypeptide(L)'
;MKNLLFSSFFFLAVSGYTQKIIVRSVTEVDVNTIAYPNSLGSTTSSQPQKGTVKLTNGSEVKGKITFFKKKDIFNRVKVNTGDEKMEISAEQIATIVLDPIVYEKEYPNNFKNPEKNFQPGYIVLPNGMKMTGRVAQLRDFSDYDFFVYNVAFLPEGTTVASTFKGGRLVEFGQEINGVVNRWDGYADGYLLRLTDGRFRLSRNPYSKTKNEFFTSVKNQAADELSKEVAGQALTNNFGNGQNMNESLENAAKAGQAVQEVLGSIEINKKEYLIFDSVNKSVETVNKSNLKEVLKKISSGCSDAGEPTWDKIVEYINQLNSSCR
;
A
#
# COMPACT_ATOMS: atom_id res chain seq x y z
N MET A 1 -36.68 -47.51 -37.61
CA MET A 1 -35.59 -46.54 -37.85
C MET A 1 -35.46 -45.65 -36.62
N LYS A 2 -34.44 -45.89 -35.78
CA LYS A 2 -34.14 -45.09 -34.59
C LYS A 2 -32.88 -44.28 -34.90
N ASN A 3 -33.01 -42.96 -35.01
CA ASN A 3 -31.88 -42.06 -35.22
C ASN A 3 -31.21 -41.77 -33.86
N LEU A 4 -30.04 -42.35 -33.64
CA LEU A 4 -29.11 -41.93 -32.59
C LEU A 4 -28.41 -40.65 -33.06
N LEU A 5 -28.72 -39.52 -32.42
CA LEU A 5 -27.95 -38.29 -32.53
C LEU A 5 -26.75 -38.37 -31.58
N PHE A 6 -25.57 -38.60 -32.14
CA PHE A 6 -24.29 -38.49 -31.45
C PHE A 6 -23.95 -37.00 -31.27
N SER A 7 -24.10 -36.48 -30.05
CA SER A 7 -23.60 -35.16 -29.68
C SER A 7 -22.11 -35.24 -29.40
N SER A 8 -21.28 -34.87 -30.38
CA SER A 8 -19.84 -34.74 -30.23
C SER A 8 -19.50 -33.57 -29.30
N PHE A 9 -19.14 -33.88 -28.05
CA PHE A 9 -18.51 -32.93 -27.13
C PHE A 9 -17.09 -32.65 -27.61
N PHE A 10 -16.87 -31.48 -28.22
CA PHE A 10 -15.53 -30.94 -28.45
C PHE A 10 -14.97 -30.46 -27.10
N PHE A 11 -14.13 -31.29 -26.47
CA PHE A 11 -13.22 -30.83 -25.42
C PHE A 11 -12.10 -30.04 -26.09
N LEU A 12 -12.27 -28.72 -26.20
CA LEU A 12 -11.15 -27.82 -26.44
C LEU A 12 -10.25 -27.87 -25.20
N ALA A 13 -9.17 -28.65 -25.28
CA ALA A 13 -8.06 -28.54 -24.36
C ALA A 13 -7.40 -27.18 -24.59
N VAL A 14 -7.87 -26.16 -23.87
CA VAL A 14 -7.20 -24.86 -23.78
C VAL A 14 -5.89 -25.12 -23.06
N SER A 15 -4.80 -25.26 -23.81
CA SER A 15 -3.45 -25.24 -23.26
C SER A 15 -3.24 -23.88 -22.61
N GLY A 16 -3.47 -23.83 -21.30
CA GLY A 16 -3.36 -22.63 -20.49
C GLY A 16 -1.92 -22.14 -20.53
N TYR A 17 -1.62 -21.23 -21.45
CA TYR A 17 -0.44 -20.40 -21.34
C TYR A 17 -0.55 -19.66 -20.02
N THR A 18 0.27 -20.06 -19.04
CA THR A 18 0.39 -19.36 -17.77
C THR A 18 0.86 -17.95 -18.08
N GLN A 19 -0.08 -16.99 -18.07
CA GLN A 19 0.24 -15.58 -18.29
C GLN A 19 1.21 -15.15 -17.19
N LYS A 20 2.46 -14.91 -17.56
CA LYS A 20 3.44 -14.27 -16.69
C LYS A 20 3.13 -12.79 -16.61
N ILE A 21 3.11 -12.24 -15.41
CA ILE A 21 2.85 -10.82 -15.17
C ILE A 21 4.13 -10.19 -14.65
N ILE A 22 4.55 -9.08 -15.24
CA ILE A 22 5.72 -8.34 -14.75
C ILE A 22 5.25 -7.48 -13.59
N VAL A 23 5.82 -7.69 -12.41
CA VAL A 23 5.56 -6.87 -11.24
C VAL A 23 6.72 -5.90 -11.07
N ARG A 24 6.42 -4.61 -11.19
CA ARG A 24 7.36 -3.51 -11.04
C ARG A 24 7.18 -2.87 -9.66
N SER A 25 8.22 -2.98 -8.84
CA SER A 25 8.36 -2.24 -7.59
C SER A 25 9.27 -1.05 -7.85
N VAL A 26 8.82 0.13 -7.47
CA VAL A 26 9.63 1.35 -7.56
C VAL A 26 9.76 1.95 -6.18
N THR A 27 11.01 2.18 -5.77
CA THR A 27 11.38 2.73 -4.47
C THR A 27 12.03 4.09 -4.69
N GLU A 28 11.43 5.15 -4.14
CA GLU A 28 12.07 6.47 -4.12
C GLU A 28 13.31 6.45 -3.23
N VAL A 29 14.29 7.27 -3.60
CA VAL A 29 15.54 7.41 -2.85
C VAL A 29 15.60 8.82 -2.30
N ASP A 30 15.32 8.97 -1.01
CA ASP A 30 15.52 10.25 -0.31
C ASP A 30 17.01 10.42 -0.02
N VAL A 31 17.54 11.58 -0.42
CA VAL A 31 18.93 12.00 -0.14
C VAL A 31 19.30 11.91 1.34
N ASN A 32 18.35 12.12 2.24
CA ASN A 32 18.55 12.07 3.68
C ASN A 32 18.68 10.64 4.23
N THR A 33 18.22 9.64 3.46
CA THR A 33 18.24 8.22 3.85
C THR A 33 19.46 7.47 3.31
N ILE A 34 20.35 8.16 2.59
CA ILE A 34 21.51 7.55 1.97
C ILE A 34 22.48 7.01 3.03
N ALA A 35 22.85 5.74 2.87
CA ALA A 35 23.90 5.12 3.66
C ALA A 35 25.31 5.54 3.19
N TYR A 36 26.24 5.67 4.15
CA TYR A 36 27.64 6.03 3.92
C TYR A 36 28.57 4.88 4.34
N PRO A 37 28.58 3.75 3.62
CA PRO A 37 29.33 2.56 4.03
C PRO A 37 30.84 2.71 3.85
N ASN A 38 31.30 3.69 3.06
CA ASN A 38 32.71 3.84 2.72
C ASN A 38 33.32 4.95 3.58
N SER A 39 34.36 4.62 4.36
CA SER A 39 35.14 5.60 5.12
C SER A 39 36.59 5.65 4.64
N LEU A 40 37.12 6.85 4.44
CA LEU A 40 38.53 7.06 4.14
C LEU A 40 39.01 8.31 4.90
N GLY A 41 39.72 8.09 6.01
CA GLY A 41 40.10 9.17 6.93
C GLY A 41 38.87 9.85 7.56
N SER A 42 38.83 11.18 7.54
CA SER A 42 37.72 11.98 8.11
C SER A 42 36.53 12.18 7.15
N THR A 43 36.60 11.58 5.96
CA THR A 43 35.58 11.70 4.91
C THR A 43 34.89 10.36 4.72
N THR A 44 33.55 10.37 4.69
CA THR A 44 32.73 9.21 4.35
C THR A 44 31.99 9.47 3.05
N SER A 45 31.71 8.42 2.29
CA SER A 45 31.01 8.51 1.01
C SER A 45 29.92 7.47 0.84
N SER A 46 28.89 7.83 0.09
CA SER A 46 27.80 6.94 -0.26
C SER A 46 28.18 5.98 -1.39
N GLN A 47 27.31 5.01 -1.66
CA GLN A 47 27.31 4.35 -2.96
C GLN A 47 26.78 5.33 -4.04
N PRO A 48 27.24 5.23 -5.30
CA PRO A 48 26.74 6.08 -6.38
C PRO A 48 25.25 5.79 -6.69
N GLN A 49 24.44 6.83 -6.81
CA GLN A 49 23.02 6.76 -7.17
C GLN A 49 22.75 7.57 -8.42
N LYS A 50 21.92 7.10 -9.36
CA LYS A 50 21.56 7.92 -10.52
C LYS A 50 20.68 9.09 -10.06
N GLY A 51 20.82 10.25 -10.68
CA GLY A 51 19.99 11.41 -10.40
C GLY A 51 20.44 12.66 -11.14
N THR A 52 19.86 13.78 -10.74
CA THR A 52 20.12 15.12 -11.28
C THR A 52 20.44 16.07 -10.14
N VAL A 53 21.52 16.83 -10.29
CA VAL A 53 21.91 17.92 -9.39
C VAL A 53 21.57 19.25 -10.09
N LYS A 54 20.72 20.06 -9.47
CA LYS A 54 20.43 21.42 -9.93
C LYS A 54 21.31 22.40 -9.16
N LEU A 55 22.02 23.24 -9.89
CA LEU A 55 22.93 24.24 -9.32
C LEU A 55 22.21 25.56 -9.00
N THR A 56 22.82 26.38 -8.15
CA THR A 56 22.30 27.70 -7.76
C THR A 56 22.21 28.70 -8.91
N ASN A 57 22.99 28.51 -9.98
CA ASN A 57 22.89 29.28 -11.22
C ASN A 57 21.78 28.77 -12.16
N GLY A 58 21.03 27.73 -11.76
CA GLY A 58 19.94 27.15 -12.53
C GLY A 58 20.33 26.02 -13.49
N SER A 59 21.62 25.74 -13.70
CA SER A 59 22.04 24.62 -14.57
C SER A 59 21.85 23.26 -13.90
N GLU A 60 21.80 22.20 -14.69
CA GLU A 60 21.54 20.84 -14.22
C GLU A 60 22.65 19.88 -14.67
N VAL A 61 23.05 18.97 -13.77
CA VAL A 61 24.04 17.92 -14.04
C VAL A 61 23.43 16.56 -13.73
N LYS A 62 23.22 15.74 -14.77
CA LYS A 62 22.64 14.39 -14.65
C LYS A 62 23.74 13.33 -14.67
N GLY A 63 23.68 12.36 -13.77
CA GLY A 63 24.65 11.27 -13.73
C GLY A 63 24.54 10.38 -12.51
N LYS A 64 25.61 9.60 -12.23
CA LYS A 64 25.75 8.86 -10.97
C LYS A 64 26.36 9.77 -9.91
N ILE A 65 25.58 10.09 -8.90
CA ILE A 65 25.87 10.99 -7.79
C ILE A 65 26.41 10.19 -6.61
N THR A 66 27.60 10.55 -6.14
CA THR A 66 28.18 10.09 -4.88
C THR A 66 28.22 11.24 -3.89
N PHE A 67 27.67 11.01 -2.70
CA PHE A 67 27.60 12.01 -1.64
C PHE A 67 28.82 11.88 -0.73
N PHE A 68 29.38 13.00 -0.30
CA PHE A 68 30.52 13.04 0.60
C PHE A 68 30.17 13.83 1.86
N LYS A 69 30.48 13.24 3.02
CA LYS A 69 30.42 13.89 4.32
C LYS A 69 31.83 14.04 4.88
N LYS A 70 32.08 15.15 5.56
CA LYS A 70 33.32 15.38 6.32
C LYS A 70 32.93 15.68 7.76
N LYS A 71 33.35 14.82 8.70
CA LYS A 71 32.90 14.89 10.12
C LYS A 71 31.36 14.99 10.23
N ASP A 72 30.66 14.10 9.53
CA ASP A 72 29.19 14.00 9.44
C ASP A 72 28.45 15.18 8.79
N ILE A 73 29.16 16.24 8.38
CA ILE A 73 28.56 17.37 7.66
C ILE A 73 28.60 17.08 6.16
N PHE A 74 27.46 17.25 5.49
CA PHE A 74 27.37 17.17 4.03
C PHE A 74 28.28 18.23 3.40
N ASN A 75 29.21 17.79 2.55
CA ASN A 75 30.29 18.64 2.04
C ASN A 75 30.14 18.91 0.54
N ARG A 76 29.98 17.84 -0.25
CA ARG A 76 29.96 17.91 -1.71
C ARG A 76 29.32 16.66 -2.31
N VAL A 77 29.02 16.74 -3.60
CA VAL A 77 28.74 15.57 -4.42
C VAL A 77 29.78 15.41 -5.52
N LYS A 78 29.92 14.18 -6.00
CA LYS A 78 30.62 13.85 -7.24
C LYS A 78 29.62 13.26 -8.21
N VAL A 79 29.47 13.87 -9.37
CA VAL A 79 28.55 13.42 -10.42
C VAL A 79 29.38 12.85 -11.56
N ASN A 80 29.18 11.57 -11.86
CA ASN A 80 29.76 10.90 -13.01
C ASN A 80 28.72 10.87 -14.14
N THR A 81 28.94 11.65 -15.19
CA THR A 81 28.05 11.76 -16.35
C THR A 81 28.24 10.64 -17.37
N GLY A 82 29.30 9.83 -17.22
CA GLY A 82 29.73 8.82 -18.18
C GLY A 82 31.03 9.24 -18.85
N ASP A 83 31.08 10.47 -19.33
CA ASP A 83 32.24 11.05 -20.02
C ASP A 83 33.17 11.79 -19.05
N GLU A 84 32.60 12.42 -18.03
CA GLU A 84 33.34 13.23 -17.07
C GLU A 84 32.86 13.03 -15.64
N LYS A 85 33.72 13.44 -14.70
CA LYS A 85 33.44 13.42 -13.27
C LYS A 85 33.51 14.85 -12.75
N MET A 86 32.37 15.40 -12.37
CA MET A 86 32.27 16.74 -11.80
C MET A 86 32.19 16.66 -10.28
N GLU A 87 32.96 17.49 -9.58
CA GLU A 87 32.79 17.69 -8.14
C GLU A 87 32.05 19.01 -7.92
N ILE A 88 30.97 18.97 -7.13
CA ILE A 88 30.09 20.12 -6.89
C ILE A 88 30.02 20.30 -5.38
N SER A 89 30.45 21.47 -4.90
CA SER A 89 30.39 21.83 -3.48
C SER A 89 28.95 22.03 -3.01
N ALA A 90 28.66 21.82 -1.73
CA ALA A 90 27.33 21.99 -1.18
C ALA A 90 26.75 23.39 -1.43
N GLU A 91 27.58 24.45 -1.42
CA GLU A 91 27.13 25.83 -1.65
C GLU A 91 26.65 26.09 -3.09
N GLN A 92 27.07 25.26 -4.05
CA GLN A 92 26.67 25.38 -5.46
C GLN A 92 25.37 24.62 -5.76
N ILE A 93 24.88 23.79 -4.83
CA ILE A 93 23.74 22.91 -5.05
C ILE A 93 22.47 23.63 -4.60
N ALA A 94 21.54 23.81 -5.53
CA ALA A 94 20.19 24.25 -5.22
C ALA A 94 19.32 23.08 -4.74
N THR A 95 19.25 22.01 -5.55
CA THR A 95 18.47 20.80 -5.23
C THR A 95 19.13 19.55 -5.81
N ILE A 96 18.83 18.39 -5.22
CA ILE A 96 19.23 17.09 -5.74
C ILE A 96 17.98 16.23 -5.84
N VAL A 97 17.79 15.60 -7.01
CA VAL A 97 16.71 14.65 -7.26
C VAL A 97 17.34 13.34 -7.69
N LEU A 98 17.09 12.26 -6.95
CA LEU A 98 17.61 10.94 -7.28
C LEU A 98 16.60 10.16 -8.14
N ASP A 99 17.12 9.43 -9.13
CA ASP A 99 16.31 8.50 -9.90
C ASP A 99 15.82 7.38 -8.97
N PRO A 100 14.55 6.97 -9.06
CA PRO A 100 14.04 5.90 -8.21
C PRO A 100 14.67 4.56 -8.59
N ILE A 101 14.75 3.65 -7.62
CA ILE A 101 15.21 2.28 -7.84
C ILE A 101 14.03 1.48 -8.37
N VAL A 102 14.14 1.00 -9.62
CA VAL A 102 13.15 0.13 -10.26
C VAL A 102 13.59 -1.33 -10.16
N TYR A 103 12.75 -2.16 -9.57
CA TYR A 103 12.90 -3.60 -9.52
C TYR A 103 11.73 -4.27 -10.24
N GLU A 104 12.03 -5.10 -11.23
CA GLU A 104 11.03 -5.88 -11.96
C GLU A 104 11.24 -7.38 -11.70
N LYS A 105 10.13 -8.08 -11.49
CA LYS A 105 10.12 -9.53 -11.31
C LYS A 105 8.94 -10.13 -12.07
N GLU A 106 9.19 -11.23 -12.78
CA GLU A 106 8.12 -12.04 -13.35
C GLU A 106 7.40 -12.80 -12.23
N TYR A 107 6.08 -12.65 -12.17
CA TYR A 107 5.21 -13.38 -11.27
C TYR A 107 4.38 -14.41 -12.05
N PRO A 108 4.38 -15.68 -11.61
CA PRO A 108 3.46 -16.66 -12.14
C PRO A 108 2.04 -16.36 -11.64
N ASN A 109 1.02 -16.53 -12.49
CA ASN A 109 -0.37 -16.28 -12.12
C ASN A 109 -1.17 -17.60 -11.91
N ASN A 110 -0.55 -18.58 -11.25
CA ASN A 110 -1.10 -19.93 -11.06
C ASN A 110 -0.80 -20.51 -9.67
N PHE A 111 -0.73 -19.66 -8.65
CA PHE A 111 -0.57 -20.08 -7.26
C PHE A 111 -1.77 -20.90 -6.79
N LYS A 112 -1.52 -21.86 -5.89
CA LYS A 112 -2.58 -22.63 -5.21
C LYS A 112 -3.52 -21.74 -4.39
N ASN A 113 -2.98 -20.66 -3.82
CA ASN A 113 -3.75 -19.70 -3.04
C ASN A 113 -4.33 -18.65 -4.00
N PRO A 114 -5.66 -18.61 -4.19
CA PRO A 114 -6.29 -17.79 -5.22
C PRO A 114 -6.04 -16.29 -5.03
N GLU A 115 -5.85 -15.82 -3.80
CA GLU A 115 -5.57 -14.43 -3.46
C GLU A 115 -4.17 -13.96 -3.87
N LYS A 116 -3.22 -14.89 -4.09
CA LYS A 116 -1.89 -14.58 -4.63
C LYS A 116 -1.90 -14.41 -6.14
N ASN A 117 -2.97 -14.86 -6.81
CA ASN A 117 -3.16 -14.65 -8.23
C ASN A 117 -3.78 -13.27 -8.47
N PHE A 118 -3.50 -12.70 -9.65
CA PHE A 118 -4.15 -11.52 -10.18
C PHE A 118 -5.60 -11.85 -10.54
N GLN A 119 -6.50 -11.51 -9.64
CA GLN A 119 -7.95 -11.67 -9.77
C GLN A 119 -8.60 -10.32 -10.10
N PRO A 120 -9.80 -10.30 -10.72
CA PRO A 120 -10.58 -9.07 -10.87
C PRO A 120 -10.71 -8.32 -9.54
N GLY A 121 -10.65 -7.00 -9.58
CA GLY A 121 -10.65 -6.18 -8.39
C GLY A 121 -10.52 -4.69 -8.66
N TYR A 122 -10.22 -3.95 -7.60
CA TYR A 122 -10.00 -2.52 -7.66
C TYR A 122 -9.05 -2.06 -6.56
N ILE A 123 -8.51 -0.87 -6.72
CA ILE A 123 -7.81 -0.14 -5.66
C ILE A 123 -8.47 1.23 -5.47
N VAL A 124 -8.30 1.81 -4.29
CA VAL A 124 -8.67 3.19 -3.96
C VAL A 124 -7.41 3.87 -3.43
N LEU A 125 -6.99 4.92 -4.12
CA LEU A 125 -5.83 5.71 -3.75
C LEU A 125 -6.19 6.72 -2.64
N PRO A 126 -5.19 7.32 -1.94
CA PRO A 126 -5.37 8.38 -0.95
C PRO A 126 -6.18 9.58 -1.45
N ASN A 127 -6.11 9.90 -2.75
CA ASN A 127 -6.92 10.95 -3.35
C ASN A 127 -8.40 10.55 -3.59
N GLY A 128 -8.81 9.34 -3.18
CA GLY A 128 -10.15 8.80 -3.40
C GLY A 128 -10.38 8.21 -4.80
N MET A 129 -9.40 8.31 -5.71
CA MET A 129 -9.54 7.74 -7.05
C MET A 129 -9.62 6.22 -6.96
N LYS A 130 -10.70 5.67 -7.54
CA LYS A 130 -10.93 4.23 -7.66
C LYS A 130 -10.52 3.76 -9.04
N MET A 131 -9.69 2.71 -9.10
CA MET A 131 -9.23 2.12 -10.36
C MET A 131 -9.61 0.64 -10.41
N THR A 132 -10.20 0.18 -11.50
CA THR A 132 -10.52 -1.24 -11.74
C THR A 132 -9.39 -1.92 -12.49
N GLY A 133 -9.23 -3.22 -12.24
CA GLY A 133 -8.18 -4.02 -12.86
C GLY A 133 -8.08 -5.38 -12.20
N ARG A 134 -6.85 -5.90 -12.12
CA ARG A 134 -6.57 -7.14 -11.41
C ARG A 134 -5.68 -6.87 -10.19
N VAL A 135 -6.01 -7.52 -9.08
CA VAL A 135 -5.31 -7.36 -7.79
C VAL A 135 -4.76 -8.71 -7.35
N ALA A 136 -3.54 -8.70 -6.80
CA ALA A 136 -2.90 -9.84 -6.16
C ALA A 136 -2.31 -9.46 -4.81
N GLN A 137 -2.39 -10.35 -3.82
CA GLN A 137 -1.76 -10.18 -2.51
C GLN A 137 -0.39 -10.86 -2.50
N LEU A 138 0.69 -10.09 -2.56
CA LEU A 138 2.05 -10.60 -2.66
C LEU A 138 2.67 -10.83 -1.27
N ARG A 139 2.25 -11.91 -0.60
CA ARG A 139 2.76 -12.32 0.72
C ARG A 139 4.04 -13.17 0.59
N ASP A 140 5.09 -12.59 0.02
CA ASP A 140 6.33 -13.32 -0.31
C ASP A 140 7.48 -13.09 0.67
N PHE A 141 7.31 -12.18 1.63
CA PHE A 141 8.29 -11.95 2.67
C PHE A 141 7.91 -12.81 3.88
N SER A 142 8.76 -13.78 4.23
CA SER A 142 8.57 -14.71 5.36
C SER A 142 8.17 -14.00 6.64
N ASP A 143 8.72 -12.80 6.83
CA ASP A 143 8.59 -12.03 8.06
C ASP A 143 7.25 -11.30 8.17
N TYR A 144 6.42 -11.34 7.12
CA TYR A 144 5.12 -10.65 7.05
C TYR A 144 4.02 -11.53 6.49
N ASP A 145 4.18 -12.85 6.48
CA ASP A 145 3.19 -13.75 5.90
C ASP A 145 1.89 -13.87 6.73
N PHE A 146 1.90 -13.27 7.92
CA PHE A 146 0.81 -13.20 8.86
C PHE A 146 -0.16 -12.02 8.63
N PHE A 147 0.07 -11.17 7.63
CA PHE A 147 -0.89 -10.16 7.17
C PHE A 147 -0.63 -9.74 5.71
N VAL A 148 -1.48 -8.87 5.17
CA VAL A 148 -1.28 -8.32 3.82
C VAL A 148 -0.44 -7.06 3.92
N TYR A 149 0.86 -7.17 3.65
CA TYR A 149 1.78 -6.03 3.60
C TYR A 149 1.90 -5.43 2.19
N ASN A 150 1.80 -6.28 1.16
CA ASN A 150 2.11 -5.93 -0.22
C ASN A 150 0.98 -6.36 -1.17
N VAL A 151 0.50 -5.41 -1.95
CA VAL A 151 -0.57 -5.59 -2.93
C VAL A 151 -0.03 -5.22 -4.30
N ALA A 152 -0.23 -6.06 -5.30
CA ALA A 152 0.04 -5.74 -6.69
C ALA A 152 -1.26 -5.41 -7.42
N PHE A 153 -1.24 -4.35 -8.22
CA PHE A 153 -2.34 -3.95 -9.08
C PHE A 153 -1.89 -3.94 -10.53
N LEU A 154 -2.65 -4.61 -11.38
CA LEU A 154 -2.47 -4.67 -12.81
C LEU A 154 -3.67 -3.97 -13.46
N PRO A 155 -3.49 -2.77 -14.02
CA PRO A 155 -4.54 -2.08 -14.76
C PRO A 155 -5.07 -2.94 -15.92
N GLU A 156 -6.32 -2.68 -16.33
CA GLU A 156 -6.88 -3.33 -17.51
C GLU A 156 -6.06 -3.01 -18.77
N GLY A 157 -5.89 -4.01 -19.65
CA GLY A 157 -5.13 -3.85 -20.89
C GLY A 157 -3.60 -3.79 -20.75
N THR A 158 -3.05 -3.85 -19.53
CA THR A 158 -1.60 -3.82 -19.31
C THR A 158 -1.03 -5.19 -18.92
N THR A 159 0.30 -5.32 -19.01
CA THR A 159 1.07 -6.52 -18.60
C THR A 159 2.03 -6.24 -17.43
N VAL A 160 2.11 -4.98 -17.00
CA VAL A 160 3.00 -4.52 -15.93
C VAL A 160 2.16 -4.07 -14.75
N ALA A 161 2.32 -4.76 -13.63
CA ALA A 161 1.67 -4.44 -12.37
C ALA A 161 2.54 -3.52 -11.51
N SER A 162 1.92 -2.62 -10.77
CA SER A 162 2.56 -1.81 -9.73
C SER A 162 2.36 -2.44 -8.36
N THR A 163 3.31 -2.26 -7.44
CA THR A 163 3.22 -2.76 -6.06
C THR A 163 3.01 -1.64 -5.03
N PHE A 164 2.13 -1.90 -4.08
CA PHE A 164 1.81 -1.04 -2.94
C PHE A 164 2.17 -1.76 -1.65
N LYS A 165 3.21 -1.26 -0.99
CA LYS A 165 3.66 -1.72 0.34
C LYS A 165 3.05 -0.87 1.44
N GLY A 166 2.84 -1.44 2.62
CA GLY A 166 2.56 -0.70 3.86
C GLY A 166 1.37 0.26 3.74
N GLY A 167 0.16 -0.28 3.56
CA GLY A 167 -1.08 0.50 3.66
C GLY A 167 -1.25 1.70 2.74
N ARG A 168 -0.42 1.86 1.71
CA ARG A 168 -0.42 3.03 0.80
C ARG A 168 -1.71 3.21 0.00
N LEU A 169 -2.56 2.19 -0.06
CA LEU A 169 -3.90 2.30 -0.62
C LEU A 169 -4.89 2.55 0.51
N VAL A 170 -5.89 3.40 0.29
CA VAL A 170 -7.00 3.56 1.25
C VAL A 170 -7.78 2.27 1.37
N GLU A 171 -8.03 1.62 0.23
CA GLU A 171 -8.79 0.39 0.14
C GLU A 171 -8.33 -0.40 -1.08
N PHE A 172 -8.45 -1.72 -1.04
CA PHE A 172 -8.52 -2.51 -2.25
C PHE A 172 -9.62 -3.58 -2.16
N GLY A 173 -10.19 -3.90 -3.33
CA GLY A 173 -11.12 -5.01 -3.49
C GLY A 173 -10.49 -6.09 -4.36
N GLN A 174 -10.68 -7.35 -3.99
CA GLN A 174 -10.24 -8.50 -4.78
C GLN A 174 -11.35 -9.54 -4.81
N GLU A 175 -11.76 -9.92 -6.02
CA GLU A 175 -12.76 -10.96 -6.24
C GLU A 175 -12.12 -12.33 -6.12
N ILE A 176 -12.57 -13.13 -5.17
CA ILE A 176 -12.10 -14.49 -4.93
C ILE A 176 -13.31 -15.39 -4.88
N ASN A 177 -13.38 -16.39 -5.77
CA ASN A 177 -14.49 -17.34 -5.85
C ASN A 177 -15.86 -16.65 -5.99
N GLY A 178 -15.93 -15.57 -6.78
CA GLY A 178 -17.17 -14.79 -7.00
C GLY A 178 -17.54 -13.84 -5.86
N VAL A 179 -16.70 -13.71 -4.83
CA VAL A 179 -16.94 -12.81 -3.69
C VAL A 179 -15.88 -11.72 -3.66
N VAL A 180 -16.31 -10.45 -3.64
CA VAL A 180 -15.39 -9.31 -3.50
C VAL A 180 -15.01 -9.13 -2.03
N ASN A 181 -13.78 -9.49 -1.71
CA ASN A 181 -13.18 -9.19 -0.41
C ASN A 181 -12.63 -7.78 -0.43
N ARG A 182 -13.08 -6.94 0.50
CA ARG A 182 -12.63 -5.54 0.65
C ARG A 182 -11.62 -5.43 1.78
N TRP A 183 -10.59 -4.64 1.57
CA TRP A 183 -9.48 -4.50 2.51
C TRP A 183 -9.20 -3.03 2.78
N ASP A 184 -9.14 -2.66 4.06
CA ASP A 184 -8.81 -1.32 4.53
C ASP A 184 -7.31 -1.15 4.69
N GLY A 185 -6.76 -0.03 4.21
CA GLY A 185 -5.36 0.33 4.39
C GLY A 185 -5.07 1.03 5.72
N TYR A 186 -4.03 0.54 6.39
CA TYR A 186 -3.46 1.08 7.62
C TYR A 186 -1.95 1.18 7.44
N ALA A 187 -1.26 2.11 8.13
CA ALA A 187 0.16 2.41 7.95
C ALA A 187 1.06 1.20 7.59
N ASP A 188 0.91 0.10 8.31
CA ASP A 188 1.76 -1.07 8.14
C ASP A 188 1.18 -2.13 7.19
N GLY A 189 -0.09 -2.09 6.78
CA GLY A 189 -0.67 -3.13 5.93
C GLY A 189 -2.16 -2.99 5.68
N TYR A 190 -2.84 -4.12 5.43
CA TYR A 190 -4.26 -4.14 5.13
C TYR A 190 -5.03 -5.14 5.97
N LEU A 191 -6.24 -4.77 6.37
CA LEU A 191 -7.18 -5.63 7.11
C LEU A 191 -8.43 -5.91 6.29
N LEU A 192 -8.95 -7.13 6.39
CA LEU A 192 -10.19 -7.53 5.72
C LEU A 192 -11.38 -6.84 6.37
N ARG A 193 -12.12 -6.04 5.59
CA ARG A 193 -13.37 -5.41 5.99
C ARG A 193 -14.50 -6.44 5.99
N LEU A 194 -15.15 -6.59 7.14
CA LEU A 194 -16.26 -7.52 7.37
C LEU A 194 -17.62 -6.83 7.28
N THR A 195 -17.70 -5.55 7.67
CA THR A 195 -18.91 -4.74 7.59
C THR A 195 -18.58 -3.35 7.05
N ASP A 196 -19.57 -2.73 6.41
CA ASP A 196 -19.49 -1.36 5.93
C ASP A 196 -20.64 -0.54 6.55
N GLY A 197 -20.48 0.79 6.59
CA GLY A 197 -21.43 1.71 7.23
C GLY A 197 -20.72 2.71 8.14
N ARG A 198 -21.46 3.28 9.10
CA ARG A 198 -20.90 4.21 10.10
C ARG A 198 -19.73 3.55 10.84
N PHE A 199 -19.96 2.34 11.33
CA PHE A 199 -18.99 1.48 11.98
C PHE A 199 -18.45 0.45 10.97
N ARG A 200 -17.19 0.59 10.61
CA ARG A 200 -16.49 -0.41 9.77
C ARG A 200 -15.77 -1.40 10.69
N LEU A 201 -16.12 -2.67 10.56
CA LEU A 201 -15.46 -3.75 11.28
C LEU A 201 -14.43 -4.42 10.38
N SER A 202 -13.18 -4.51 10.82
CA SER A 202 -12.10 -5.13 10.04
C SER A 202 -11.27 -6.08 10.91
N ARG A 203 -10.62 -7.07 10.29
CA ARG A 203 -9.72 -8.01 10.99
C ARG A 203 -8.55 -8.45 10.13
N ASN A 204 -7.50 -8.96 10.76
CA ASN A 204 -6.43 -9.68 10.06
C ASN A 204 -6.76 -11.18 9.95
N PRO A 205 -7.11 -11.72 8.76
CA PRO A 205 -7.43 -13.14 8.62
C PRO A 205 -6.20 -14.05 8.62
N TYR A 206 -4.98 -13.50 8.49
CA TYR A 206 -3.75 -14.28 8.32
C TYR A 206 -2.90 -14.40 9.60
N SER A 207 -3.31 -13.80 10.71
CA SER A 207 -2.53 -13.86 11.94
C SER A 207 -2.38 -15.31 12.42
N LYS A 208 -1.14 -15.70 12.75
CA LYS A 208 -0.79 -17.06 13.16
C LYS A 208 -0.65 -17.16 14.67
N THR A 209 -0.10 -16.14 15.32
CA THR A 209 0.23 -16.13 16.76
C THR A 209 -0.53 -15.04 17.53
N LYS A 210 -0.28 -14.97 18.85
CA LYS A 210 -0.89 -14.00 19.76
C LYS A 210 -0.10 -12.69 19.92
N ASN A 211 1.06 -12.55 19.27
CA ASN A 211 1.99 -11.43 19.49
C ASN A 211 2.49 -10.85 18.15
N GLU A 212 1.64 -10.87 17.13
CA GLU A 212 1.99 -10.36 15.80
C GLU A 212 1.65 -8.88 15.74
N PHE A 213 2.70 -8.06 15.82
CA PHE A 213 2.58 -6.65 16.14
C PHE A 213 2.23 -5.80 14.92
N PHE A 214 1.21 -4.94 15.06
CA PHE A 214 0.99 -3.79 14.19
C PHE A 214 1.62 -2.58 14.90
N THR A 215 2.75 -2.10 14.39
CA THR A 215 3.47 -0.95 14.97
C THR A 215 2.65 0.33 14.94
N SER A 216 1.74 0.46 13.96
CA SER A 216 0.94 1.67 13.83
C SER A 216 -0.33 1.42 13.01
N VAL A 217 -1.48 1.48 13.68
CA VAL A 217 -2.78 1.58 13.00
C VAL A 217 -2.97 3.05 12.63
N LYS A 218 -2.09 3.65 11.80
CA LYS A 218 -2.43 4.96 11.21
C LYS A 218 -3.43 4.68 10.09
N ASN A 219 -4.69 4.97 10.33
CA ASN A 219 -5.71 4.83 9.30
C ASN A 219 -5.50 5.92 8.24
N GLN A 220 -5.06 5.56 7.03
CA GLN A 220 -4.96 6.52 5.93
C GLN A 220 -6.34 7.06 5.50
N ALA A 221 -7.43 6.39 5.87
CA ALA A 221 -8.79 6.82 5.57
C ALA A 221 -9.31 7.96 6.48
N ALA A 222 -8.54 8.39 7.50
CA ALA A 222 -8.98 9.44 8.43
C ALA A 222 -9.07 10.84 7.80
N ASP A 223 -8.35 11.12 6.71
CA ASP A 223 -8.34 12.47 6.12
C ASP A 223 -9.13 12.53 4.80
N GLU A 224 -10.40 12.91 4.91
CA GLU A 224 -11.18 13.42 3.78
C GLU A 224 -10.56 14.70 3.19
N LEU A 225 -9.81 15.46 4.00
CA LEU A 225 -9.11 16.69 3.60
C LEU A 225 -7.95 16.42 2.61
N SER A 226 -7.33 15.24 2.66
CA SER A 226 -6.24 14.84 1.76
C SER A 226 -6.73 14.48 0.36
N LYS A 227 -8.03 14.27 0.16
CA LYS A 227 -8.61 13.82 -1.12
C LYS A 227 -8.56 14.89 -2.22
N GLU A 228 -8.77 16.15 -1.85
CA GLU A 228 -8.92 17.25 -2.81
C GLU A 228 -7.57 17.74 -3.37
N VAL A 229 -6.55 17.84 -2.52
CA VAL A 229 -5.20 18.30 -2.91
C VAL A 229 -4.41 17.21 -3.66
N ALA A 230 -4.55 15.95 -3.25
CA ALA A 230 -3.88 14.82 -3.91
C ALA A 230 -4.45 14.49 -5.31
N GLY A 231 -5.69 14.90 -5.60
CA GLY A 231 -6.37 14.62 -6.87
C GLY A 231 -5.64 15.21 -8.09
N GLN A 232 -5.21 16.47 -8.01
CA GLN A 232 -4.68 17.21 -9.16
C GLN A 232 -3.28 16.75 -9.61
N ALA A 233 -2.44 16.27 -8.70
CA ALA A 233 -1.09 15.79 -9.03
C ALA A 233 -1.10 14.40 -9.70
N LEU A 234 -2.09 13.57 -9.37
CA LEU A 234 -2.20 12.19 -9.83
C LEU A 234 -2.75 12.11 -11.27
N THR A 235 -3.74 12.93 -11.65
CA THR A 235 -4.40 12.89 -12.97
C THR A 235 -3.43 13.15 -14.15
N ASN A 236 -2.35 13.90 -13.94
CA ASN A 236 -1.41 14.26 -15.01
C ASN A 236 -0.39 13.15 -15.37
N ASN A 237 -0.21 12.15 -14.52
CA ASN A 237 0.89 11.16 -14.67
C ASN A 237 0.42 9.80 -15.22
N PHE A 238 -0.87 9.49 -15.19
CA PHE A 238 -1.39 8.18 -15.59
C PHE A 238 -1.38 7.89 -17.09
N GLY A 239 -1.38 8.91 -17.95
CA GLY A 239 -1.40 8.73 -19.40
C GLY A 239 -0.08 8.24 -20.02
N ASN A 240 1.05 8.38 -19.32
CA ASN A 240 2.38 8.27 -19.91
C ASN A 240 3.23 7.09 -19.39
N GLY A 241 2.62 6.11 -18.72
CA GLY A 241 3.34 4.95 -18.18
C GLY A 241 4.32 5.31 -17.04
N GLN A 242 4.18 6.49 -16.44
CA GLN A 242 4.88 6.85 -15.22
C GLN A 242 4.39 6.01 -14.04
N ASN A 243 5.27 5.85 -13.07
CA ASN A 243 5.10 4.91 -11.98
C ASN A 243 4.07 5.42 -10.96
N MET A 244 3.04 4.62 -10.72
CA MET A 244 1.94 4.89 -9.80
C MET A 244 2.42 5.23 -8.38
N ASN A 245 3.54 4.65 -7.94
CA ASN A 245 4.13 4.93 -6.62
C ASN A 245 4.67 6.35 -6.48
N GLU A 246 5.22 6.95 -7.54
CA GLU A 246 5.73 8.33 -7.55
C GLU A 246 4.58 9.34 -7.42
N SER A 247 3.47 9.05 -8.11
CA SER A 247 2.27 9.89 -8.02
C SER A 247 1.60 9.80 -6.66
N LEU A 248 1.64 8.62 -6.02
CA LEU A 248 1.19 8.40 -4.65
C LEU A 248 2.06 9.11 -3.61
N GLU A 249 3.38 9.12 -3.79
CA GLU A 249 4.29 9.76 -2.84
C GLU A 249 4.23 11.28 -2.94
N ASN A 250 4.09 11.84 -4.15
CA ASN A 250 3.81 13.26 -4.34
C ASN A 250 2.48 13.68 -3.70
N ALA A 251 1.44 12.84 -3.83
CA ALA A 251 0.16 13.05 -3.15
C ALA A 251 0.28 12.95 -1.61
N ALA A 252 1.04 11.98 -1.09
CA ALA A 252 1.27 11.82 0.34
C ALA A 252 2.10 12.97 0.93
N LYS A 253 3.08 13.50 0.20
CA LYS A 253 3.86 14.69 0.57
C LYS A 253 3.01 15.96 0.56
N ALA A 254 2.09 16.10 -0.40
CA ALA A 254 1.14 17.23 -0.44
C ALA A 254 0.07 17.18 0.67
N GLY A 255 -0.23 15.98 1.18
CA GLY A 255 -1.19 15.75 2.27
C GLY A 255 -0.58 15.70 3.68
N GLN A 256 0.59 16.29 3.93
CA GLN A 256 1.25 16.33 5.25
C GLN A 256 0.51 17.21 6.29
N ALA A 257 -0.72 16.84 6.60
CA ALA A 257 -1.44 17.18 7.81
C ALA A 257 -2.08 15.92 8.44
N VAL A 258 -1.45 14.74 8.24
CA VAL A 258 -1.90 13.48 8.84
C VAL A 258 -1.63 13.53 10.34
N GLN A 259 -2.65 13.82 11.14
CA GLN A 259 -2.56 13.73 12.59
C GLN A 259 -2.27 12.27 12.99
N GLU A 260 -1.24 12.10 13.79
CA GLU A 260 -0.89 10.88 14.51
C GLU A 260 -1.96 10.60 15.59
N VAL A 261 -3.14 10.12 15.21
CA VAL A 261 -4.24 9.94 16.18
C VAL A 261 -4.21 8.57 16.86
N LEU A 262 -3.44 7.62 16.35
CA LEU A 262 -3.54 6.24 16.81
C LEU A 262 -2.16 5.77 17.29
N GLY A 263 -2.00 5.73 18.62
CA GLY A 263 -0.90 5.04 19.28
C GLY A 263 -0.81 3.59 18.80
N SER A 264 0.34 2.95 19.00
CA SER A 264 0.59 1.56 18.61
C SER A 264 -0.52 0.64 19.13
N ILE A 265 -1.41 0.22 18.24
CA ILE A 265 -2.47 -0.74 18.52
C ILE A 265 -1.95 -2.11 18.09
N GLU A 266 -1.84 -3.03 19.05
CA GLU A 266 -1.57 -4.43 18.77
C GLU A 266 -2.87 -5.08 18.24
N ILE A 267 -2.81 -5.73 17.07
CA ILE A 267 -3.94 -6.49 16.51
C ILE A 267 -3.53 -7.94 16.37
N ASN A 268 -3.98 -8.75 17.30
CA ASN A 268 -3.76 -10.18 17.33
C ASN A 268 -4.85 -10.96 16.57
N LYS A 269 -4.62 -12.26 16.33
CA LYS A 269 -5.53 -13.21 15.63
C LYS A 269 -7.00 -13.19 16.06
N LYS A 270 -7.30 -12.63 17.22
CA LYS A 270 -8.63 -12.60 17.83
C LYS A 270 -9.04 -11.17 18.16
N GLU A 271 -8.63 -10.22 17.34
CA GLU A 271 -8.96 -8.82 17.54
C GLU A 271 -9.61 -8.27 16.27
N TYR A 272 -10.61 -7.44 16.50
CA TYR A 272 -11.23 -6.65 15.45
C TYR A 272 -10.81 -5.20 15.63
N LEU A 273 -10.76 -4.47 14.53
CA LEU A 273 -10.81 -3.02 14.57
C LEU A 273 -12.20 -2.54 14.21
N ILE A 274 -12.69 -1.57 14.96
CA ILE A 274 -13.89 -0.80 14.63
C ILE A 274 -13.46 0.62 14.32
N PHE A 275 -13.72 1.08 13.10
CA PHE A 275 -13.61 2.49 12.74
C PHE A 275 -15.00 3.14 12.78
N ASP A 276 -15.19 4.14 13.62
CA ASP A 276 -16.37 5.00 13.62
C ASP A 276 -16.11 6.20 12.71
N SER A 277 -16.74 6.18 11.53
CA SER A 277 -16.56 7.22 10.51
C SER A 277 -17.14 8.58 10.87
N VAL A 278 -18.05 8.66 11.85
CA VAL A 278 -18.62 9.93 12.34
C VAL A 278 -17.67 10.56 13.34
N ASN A 279 -17.23 9.79 14.33
CA ASN A 279 -16.33 10.27 15.38
C ASN A 279 -14.84 10.26 14.97
N LYS A 280 -14.53 9.70 13.78
CA LYS A 280 -13.17 9.52 13.26
C LYS A 280 -12.24 8.79 14.25
N SER A 281 -12.80 7.85 15.01
CA SER A 281 -12.08 7.07 16.02
C SER A 281 -11.89 5.62 15.59
N VAL A 282 -10.79 5.01 16.04
CA VAL A 282 -10.54 3.56 15.88
C VAL A 282 -10.48 2.92 17.26
N GLU A 283 -11.23 1.83 17.43
CA GLU A 283 -11.28 1.03 18.65
C GLU A 283 -10.82 -0.39 18.36
N THR A 284 -10.03 -0.96 19.27
CA THR A 284 -9.59 -2.36 19.17
C THR A 284 -10.46 -3.23 20.05
N VAL A 285 -10.98 -4.32 19.50
CA VAL A 285 -11.95 -5.18 20.16
C VAL A 285 -11.41 -6.59 20.28
N ASN A 286 -11.30 -7.06 21.51
CA ASN A 286 -10.94 -8.42 21.88
C ASN A 286 -11.97 -9.00 22.85
N LYS A 287 -11.80 -10.27 23.24
CA LYS A 287 -12.77 -10.95 24.11
C LYS A 287 -12.94 -10.27 25.48
N SER A 288 -11.89 -9.65 26.02
CA SER A 288 -11.94 -9.02 27.34
C SER A 288 -12.63 -7.65 27.35
N ASN A 289 -12.52 -6.86 26.29
CA ASN A 289 -13.10 -5.51 26.23
C ASN A 289 -14.37 -5.41 25.36
N LEU A 290 -14.81 -6.52 24.74
CA LEU A 290 -15.95 -6.58 23.81
C LEU A 290 -17.18 -5.80 24.31
N LYS A 291 -17.64 -6.10 25.52
CA LYS A 291 -18.87 -5.51 26.07
C LYS A 291 -18.72 -4.01 26.31
N GLU A 292 -17.56 -3.58 26.79
CA GLU A 292 -17.27 -2.17 27.09
C GLU A 292 -17.24 -1.35 25.79
N VAL A 293 -16.43 -1.77 24.81
CA VAL A 293 -16.31 -1.06 23.54
C VAL A 293 -17.64 -1.01 22.80
N LEU A 294 -18.36 -2.13 22.72
CA LEU A 294 -19.64 -2.17 22.00
C LEU A 294 -20.73 -1.34 22.70
N LYS A 295 -20.76 -1.30 24.03
CA LYS A 295 -21.64 -0.40 24.79
C LYS A 295 -21.29 1.08 24.56
N LYS A 296 -19.99 1.41 24.46
CA LYS A 296 -19.52 2.77 24.16
C LYS A 296 -20.00 3.22 22.78
N ILE A 297 -19.78 2.43 21.73
CA ILE A 297 -20.13 2.83 20.35
C ILE A 297 -21.63 2.76 20.05
N SER A 298 -22.38 1.90 20.75
CA SER A 298 -23.85 1.83 20.63
C SER A 298 -24.58 2.91 21.44
N SER A 299 -23.85 3.76 22.19
CA SER A 299 -24.45 4.83 22.96
C SER A 299 -25.21 5.81 22.05
N GLY A 300 -26.50 5.99 22.31
CA GLY A 300 -27.38 6.82 21.48
C GLY A 300 -28.02 6.10 20.30
N CYS A 301 -27.79 4.80 20.13
CA CYS A 301 -28.49 3.98 19.13
C CYS A 301 -29.70 3.27 19.73
N SER A 302 -30.70 2.93 18.90
CA SER A 302 -31.76 2.02 19.33
C SER A 302 -31.20 0.63 19.63
N ASP A 303 -31.88 -0.09 20.53
CA ASP A 303 -31.42 -1.38 21.07
C ASP A 303 -31.02 -2.37 19.96
N ALA A 304 -29.75 -2.76 19.94
CA ALA A 304 -29.16 -3.72 19.00
C ALA A 304 -28.99 -5.11 19.64
N GLY A 305 -29.60 -5.34 20.82
CA GLY A 305 -29.49 -6.59 21.56
C GLY A 305 -28.13 -6.76 22.25
N GLU A 306 -27.88 -7.96 22.78
CA GLU A 306 -26.62 -8.27 23.48
C GLU A 306 -25.52 -8.70 22.52
N PRO A 307 -24.35 -8.01 22.51
CA PRO A 307 -23.25 -8.41 21.66
C PRO A 307 -22.55 -9.66 22.19
N THR A 308 -22.24 -10.59 21.28
CA THR A 308 -21.37 -11.74 21.56
C THR A 308 -20.21 -11.79 20.57
N TRP A 309 -19.11 -12.42 20.97
CA TRP A 309 -17.90 -12.50 20.15
C TRP A 309 -18.17 -13.12 18.78
N ASP A 310 -18.99 -14.17 18.73
CA ASP A 310 -19.28 -14.91 17.50
C ASP A 310 -20.31 -14.19 16.61
N LYS A 311 -21.05 -13.22 17.17
CA LYS A 311 -22.07 -12.42 16.46
C LYS A 311 -21.66 -10.96 16.25
N ILE A 312 -20.40 -10.60 16.48
CA ILE A 312 -19.96 -9.20 16.36
C ILE A 312 -20.24 -8.60 14.98
N VAL A 313 -20.11 -9.38 13.89
CA VAL A 313 -20.42 -8.93 12.54
C VAL A 313 -21.92 -8.59 12.40
N GLU A 314 -22.80 -9.46 12.88
CA GLU A 314 -24.25 -9.24 12.87
C GLU A 314 -24.63 -8.01 13.72
N TYR A 315 -24.05 -7.90 14.92
CA TYR A 315 -24.28 -6.79 15.82
C TYR A 315 -23.86 -5.44 15.22
N ILE A 316 -22.68 -5.36 14.58
CA ILE A 316 -22.23 -4.13 13.92
C ILE A 316 -23.13 -3.79 12.72
N ASN A 317 -23.61 -4.77 11.97
CA ASN A 317 -24.56 -4.51 10.88
C ASN A 317 -25.91 -3.97 11.41
N GLN A 318 -26.38 -4.46 12.56
CA GLN A 318 -27.56 -3.93 13.22
C GLN A 318 -27.35 -2.49 13.68
N LEU A 319 -26.19 -2.20 14.31
CA LEU A 319 -25.81 -0.84 14.67
C LEU A 319 -25.74 0.09 13.45
N ASN A 320 -25.13 -0.34 12.34
CA ASN A 320 -25.09 0.46 11.12
C ASN A 320 -26.48 0.73 10.53
N SER A 321 -27.46 -0.11 10.83
CA SER A 321 -28.84 0.06 10.37
C SER A 321 -29.65 0.99 11.29
N SER A 322 -29.35 1.01 12.60
CA SER A 322 -30.06 1.81 13.60
C SER A 322 -29.42 3.16 13.91
N CYS A 323 -28.08 3.25 13.86
CA CYS A 323 -27.29 4.44 14.15
C CYS A 323 -26.98 5.21 12.86
N ARG A 324 -27.94 5.98 12.34
CA ARG A 324 -27.70 6.88 11.20
C ARG A 324 -26.99 8.15 11.63
#